data_AF-A5KR73-F1
#
_entry.id   AF-A5KR73-F1
#
_cell.length_a   1.000
_cell.length_b   1.000
_cell.length_c   1.000
_cell.angle_alpha   90.00
_cell.angle_beta   90.00
_cell.angle_gamma   90.00
#
_symmetry.space_group_name_H-M   'P 1'
#
loop_
_entity.id
_entity.type
_entity.pdbx_description
1 polymer ?
#
loop_
_entity_poly.entity_id
_entity_poly.type
_entity_poly.pdbx_seq_one_letter_code
_entity_poly.pdbx_strand_id
1 'polypeptide(L)'
;MKLRTKLIVAFMSVMILPMIFLNVVMHTFASREVGELQQLYMIVVFITTTLLIYWIYRSVSVPLAKLQKAARNIKEGNLDFEIRQESDDEIGQLCQDFEEMRLRLKANAEEKVAFDRENKELISNISHDLKTPITAIKGYVEGIMDGVADTPERMDRYI
;
A
#
# COMPACT_ATOMS: atom_id res chain seq x y z
N MET A 1 16.67 13.76 6.75
CA MET A 1 16.97 14.27 5.39
C MET A 1 16.35 13.34 4.35
N LYS A 2 15.67 13.88 3.32
CA LYS A 2 15.03 13.08 2.25
C LYS A 2 16.10 12.32 1.44
N LEU A 3 15.75 11.15 0.87
CA LEU A 3 16.66 10.30 0.08
C LEU A 3 17.39 11.10 -1.02
N ARG A 4 16.66 11.98 -1.72
CA ARG A 4 17.20 12.93 -2.70
C ARG A 4 18.39 13.74 -2.18
N THR A 5 18.31 14.22 -0.94
CA THR A 5 19.34 15.08 -0.35
C THR A 5 20.57 14.26 0.01
N LYS A 6 20.40 13.00 0.44
CA LYS A 6 21.52 12.09 0.71
C LYS A 6 22.25 11.68 -0.57
N LEU A 7 21.51 11.36 -1.64
CA LEU A 7 22.08 11.03 -2.96
C LEU A 7 22.86 12.21 -3.53
N ILE A 8 22.28 13.41 -3.53
CA ILE A 8 22.96 14.62 -4.02
C ILE A 8 24.22 14.90 -3.19
N VAL A 9 24.13 14.87 -1.85
CA VAL A 9 25.28 15.14 -0.99
C VAL A 9 26.39 14.10 -1.17
N ALA A 10 26.06 12.81 -1.27
CA ALA A 10 27.03 11.74 -1.49
C ALA A 10 27.71 11.87 -2.86
N PHE A 11 26.95 12.13 -3.93
CA PHE A 11 27.52 12.36 -5.26
C PHE A 11 28.39 13.62 -5.30
N MET A 12 27.92 14.72 -4.72
CA MET A 12 28.69 15.96 -4.63
C MET A 12 29.98 15.75 -3.83
N SER A 13 29.95 15.01 -2.71
CA SER A 13 31.17 14.74 -1.95
C SER A 13 32.15 13.84 -2.69
N VAL A 14 31.67 12.86 -3.46
CA VAL A 14 32.56 11.93 -4.20
C VAL A 14 33.12 12.56 -5.47
N MET A 15 32.42 13.53 -6.09
CA MET A 15 32.86 14.16 -7.33
C MET A 15 33.59 15.49 -7.10
N ILE A 16 33.08 16.35 -6.21
CA ILE A 16 33.59 17.72 -6.04
C ILE A 16 34.90 17.75 -5.23
N LEU A 17 35.03 16.96 -4.16
CA LEU A 17 36.25 16.94 -3.35
C LEU A 17 37.48 16.48 -4.16
N PRO A 18 37.43 15.36 -4.90
CA PRO A 18 38.55 14.94 -5.74
C PRO A 18 38.83 15.91 -6.90
N MET A 19 37.79 16.54 -7.46
CA MET A 19 37.94 17.60 -8.47
C MET A 19 38.71 18.80 -7.94
N ILE A 20 38.33 19.33 -6.77
CA ILE A 20 38.99 20.48 -6.14
C ILE A 20 40.42 20.10 -5.79
N PHE A 21 40.64 18.90 -5.26
CA PHE A 21 41.98 18.41 -4.93
C PHE A 21 42.88 18.31 -6.17
N LEU A 22 42.41 17.68 -7.25
CA LEU A 22 43.12 17.63 -8.53
C LEU A 22 43.36 19.03 -9.09
N ASN A 23 42.40 19.94 -8.94
CA ASN A 23 42.56 21.32 -9.39
C ASN A 23 43.73 22.03 -8.70
N VAL A 24 43.80 21.94 -7.37
CA VAL A 24 44.87 22.54 -6.57
C VAL A 24 46.22 21.92 -6.90
N VAL A 25 46.32 20.58 -6.94
CA VAL A 25 47.57 19.86 -7.22
C VAL A 25 48.11 20.20 -8.61
N MET A 26 47.25 20.23 -9.62
CA MET A 26 47.70 20.54 -10.98
C MET A 26 48.13 22.01 -11.13
N HIS A 27 47.47 22.94 -10.42
CA HIS A 27 47.88 24.35 -10.46
C HIS A 27 49.26 24.59 -9.82
N THR A 28 49.63 23.80 -8.81
CA THR A 28 50.94 23.91 -8.14
C THR A 28 52.08 23.19 -8.86
N PHE A 29 51.78 22.14 -9.64
CA PHE A 29 52.81 21.25 -10.19
C PHE A 29 52.82 21.10 -11.73
N ALA A 30 51.78 21.51 -12.47
CA ALA A 30 51.66 21.27 -13.91
C ALA A 30 52.00 22.50 -14.78
N SER A 31 52.55 22.26 -15.97
CA SER A 31 52.85 23.29 -16.97
C SER A 31 51.56 23.89 -17.58
N ARG A 32 51.63 25.13 -18.10
CA ARG A 32 50.47 25.85 -18.64
C ARG A 32 49.69 25.09 -19.72
N GLU A 33 50.35 24.25 -20.52
CA GLU A 33 49.70 23.43 -21.56
C GLU A 33 48.76 22.35 -20.98
N VAL A 34 49.00 21.89 -19.75
CA VAL A 34 48.15 20.87 -19.10
C VAL A 34 46.85 21.49 -18.55
N GLY A 35 46.83 22.81 -18.33
CA GLY A 35 45.69 23.52 -17.76
C GLY A 35 44.44 23.51 -18.64
N GLU A 36 44.59 23.60 -19.97
CA GLU A 36 43.45 23.60 -20.91
C GLU A 36 42.77 22.22 -20.98
N LEU A 37 43.56 21.15 -21.09
CA LEU A 37 43.06 19.77 -21.06
C LEU A 37 42.34 19.46 -19.73
N GLN A 38 42.88 19.97 -18.63
CA GLN A 38 42.27 19.81 -17.31
C GLN A 38 40.92 20.54 -17.20
N GLN A 39 40.80 21.75 -17.73
CA GLN A 39 39.52 22.47 -17.74
C GLN A 39 38.47 21.72 -18.55
N LEU A 40 38.83 21.18 -19.72
CA LEU A 40 37.93 20.34 -20.52
C LEU A 40 37.47 19.10 -19.75
N TYR A 41 38.38 18.39 -19.08
CA TYR A 41 38.05 17.23 -18.24
C TYR A 41 37.05 17.59 -17.13
N MET A 42 37.26 18.73 -16.46
CA MET A 42 36.36 19.18 -15.39
C MET A 42 34.94 19.44 -15.91
N ILE A 43 34.80 20.07 -17.08
CA ILE A 43 33.50 20.32 -17.70
C ILE A 43 32.80 19.00 -18.02
N VAL A 44 33.52 18.03 -18.61
CA VAL A 44 32.96 16.72 -18.95
C VAL A 44 32.45 16.00 -17.71
N VAL A 45 33.25 15.93 -16.64
CA VAL A 45 32.85 15.29 -15.37
C VAL A 45 31.66 15.98 -14.72
N PHE A 46 31.61 17.32 -14.76
CA PHE A 46 30.49 18.07 -14.22
C PHE A 46 29.19 17.77 -14.97
N ILE A 47 29.24 17.73 -16.30
CA ILE A 47 28.09 17.42 -17.15
C ILE A 47 27.62 15.98 -16.92
N THR A 48 28.52 15.00 -16.97
CA THR A 48 28.17 13.59 -16.78
C THR A 48 27.61 13.32 -15.39
N THR A 49 28.17 13.92 -14.34
CA THR A 49 27.65 13.84 -12.97
C THR A 49 26.23 14.39 -12.87
N THR A 50 26.00 15.56 -13.45
CA THR A 50 24.67 16.19 -13.44
C THR A 50 23.63 15.31 -14.14
N LEU A 51 23.99 14.74 -15.30
CA LEU A 51 23.15 13.81 -16.05
C LEU A 51 22.84 12.53 -15.24
N LEU A 52 23.84 11.93 -14.60
CA LEU A 52 23.66 10.73 -13.78
C LEU A 52 22.77 10.99 -12.56
N ILE A 53 22.94 12.12 -11.88
CA ILE A 53 22.08 12.49 -10.73
C ILE A 53 20.62 12.62 -11.20
N TYR A 54 20.39 13.31 -12.31
CA TYR A 54 19.05 13.47 -12.86
C TYR A 54 18.44 12.11 -13.25
N TRP A 55 19.23 11.24 -13.88
CA TRP A 55 18.81 9.89 -14.28
C TRP A 55 18.42 9.05 -13.06
N ILE A 56 19.28 8.92 -12.05
CA ILE A 56 19.01 8.18 -10.80
C ILE A 56 17.80 8.75 -10.06
N TYR A 57 17.66 10.08 -10.04
CA TYR A 57 16.52 10.71 -9.39
C TYR A 57 15.21 10.27 -10.05
N ARG A 58 15.17 10.26 -11.39
CA ARG A 58 13.98 9.87 -12.16
C ARG A 58 13.72 8.36 -12.12
N SER A 59 14.75 7.52 -12.25
CA SER A 59 14.60 6.06 -12.31
C SER A 59 14.38 5.40 -10.95
N VAL A 60 14.93 5.97 -9.86
CA VAL A 60 14.88 5.32 -8.53
C VAL A 60 14.14 6.17 -7.51
N SER A 61 14.52 7.44 -7.35
CA SER A 61 14.01 8.25 -6.23
C SER A 61 12.52 8.60 -6.37
N VAL A 62 12.05 8.85 -7.59
CA VAL A 62 10.62 9.15 -7.85
C VAL A 62 9.72 7.93 -7.62
N PRO A 63 9.99 6.74 -8.20
CA PRO A 63 9.19 5.54 -7.92
C PRO A 63 9.16 5.14 -6.45
N LEU A 64 10.30 5.21 -5.74
CA LEU A 64 10.34 4.90 -4.31
C LEU A 64 9.45 5.82 -3.46
N ALA A 65 9.38 7.11 -3.81
CA ALA A 65 8.48 8.05 -3.14
C ALA A 65 7.00 7.72 -3.42
N LYS A 66 6.68 7.25 -4.63
CA LYS A 66 5.32 6.78 -4.98
C LYS A 66 4.95 5.53 -4.18
N LEU A 67 5.84 4.54 -4.09
CA LEU A 67 5.63 3.33 -3.28
C LEU A 67 5.47 3.66 -1.80
N GLN A 68 6.25 4.60 -1.26
CA GLN A 68 6.06 5.07 0.12
C GLN A 68 4.66 5.68 0.34
N LYS A 69 4.17 6.48 -0.62
CA LYS A 69 2.82 7.04 -0.55
C LYS A 69 1.75 5.96 -0.69
N ALA A 70 1.94 4.98 -1.58
CA ALA A 70 1.05 3.84 -1.74
C ALA A 70 0.95 3.02 -0.45
N ALA A 71 2.09 2.65 0.14
CA ALA A 71 2.16 1.94 1.42
C ALA A 71 1.40 2.69 2.53
N ARG A 72 1.47 4.02 2.54
CA ARG A 72 0.71 4.84 3.50
C ARG A 72 -0.79 4.80 3.26
N ASN A 73 -1.25 4.84 2.01
CA ASN A 73 -2.68 4.70 1.68
C ASN A 73 -3.20 3.33 2.12
N ILE A 74 -2.47 2.25 1.82
CA ILE A 74 -2.79 0.89 2.27
C ILE A 74 -2.87 0.83 3.80
N LYS A 75 -1.89 1.42 4.51
CA LYS A 75 -1.89 1.48 5.99
C LYS A 75 -3.11 2.21 6.55
N GLU A 76 -3.60 3.23 5.85
CA GLU A 76 -4.78 4.01 6.22
C GLU A 76 -6.10 3.33 5.77
N GLY A 77 -6.03 2.14 5.16
CA GLY A 77 -7.18 1.37 4.68
C GLY A 77 -7.71 1.83 3.32
N ASN A 78 -7.11 2.86 2.72
CA ASN A 78 -7.48 3.31 1.39
C ASN A 78 -6.83 2.41 0.34
N LEU A 79 -7.65 1.63 -0.37
CA LEU A 79 -7.21 0.77 -1.47
C LEU A 79 -7.68 1.31 -2.83
N ASP A 80 -8.36 2.46 -2.89
CA ASP A 80 -8.91 3.04 -4.12
C ASP A 80 -7.91 4.00 -4.78
N PHE A 81 -6.77 3.44 -5.17
CA PHE A 81 -5.74 4.13 -5.94
C PHE A 81 -5.01 3.11 -6.83
N GLU A 82 -4.16 3.58 -7.74
CA GLU A 82 -3.40 2.73 -8.64
C GLU A 82 -1.91 3.05 -8.56
N ILE A 83 -1.07 2.03 -8.70
CA ILE A 83 0.37 2.16 -8.86
C ILE A 83 0.72 1.79 -10.29
N ARG A 84 1.13 2.78 -11.08
CA ARG A 84 1.53 2.57 -12.47
C ARG A 84 2.99 2.16 -12.55
N GLN A 85 3.26 1.15 -13.36
CA GLN A 85 4.61 0.84 -13.81
C GLN A 85 5.04 1.89 -14.85
N GLU A 86 6.19 2.52 -14.61
CA GLU A 86 6.77 3.54 -15.51
C GLU A 86 8.15 3.14 -16.05
N SER A 87 8.65 1.96 -15.66
CA SER A 87 9.95 1.43 -16.07
C SER A 87 9.87 -0.08 -16.23
N ASP A 88 10.70 -0.65 -17.10
CA ASP A 88 10.84 -2.10 -17.34
C ASP A 88 12.07 -2.68 -16.61
N ASP A 89 12.54 -2.00 -15.58
CA ASP A 89 13.66 -2.41 -14.71
C ASP A 89 13.14 -3.06 -13.40
N GLU A 90 14.06 -3.38 -12.48
CA GLU A 90 13.73 -3.97 -11.18
C GLU A 90 12.85 -3.06 -10.31
N ILE A 91 12.95 -1.73 -10.48
CA ILE A 91 12.09 -0.76 -9.78
C ILE A 91 10.68 -0.81 -10.37
N GLY A 92 10.58 -0.97 -11.70
CA GLY A 92 9.36 -1.25 -12.42
C GLY A 92 8.66 -2.52 -11.95
N GLN A 93 9.39 -3.64 -11.89
CA GLN A 93 8.87 -4.91 -11.40
C GLN A 93 8.39 -4.79 -9.95
N LEU A 94 9.14 -4.12 -9.09
CA LEU A 94 8.71 -3.85 -7.71
C LEU A 94 7.40 -3.04 -7.66
N CYS A 95 7.18 -2.10 -8.58
CA CYS A 95 5.91 -1.38 -8.66
C CYS A 95 4.76 -2.30 -9.06
N GLN A 96 4.97 -3.23 -10.00
CA GLN A 96 3.97 -4.24 -10.37
C GLN A 96 3.62 -5.16 -9.20
N ASP A 97 4.63 -5.72 -8.53
CA ASP A 97 4.43 -6.64 -7.40
C ASP A 97 3.66 -5.96 -6.25
N PHE A 98 3.95 -4.68 -6.00
CA PHE A 98 3.25 -3.89 -4.98
C PHE A 98 1.80 -3.57 -5.40
N GLU A 99 1.55 -3.33 -6.69
CA GLU A 99 0.19 -3.14 -7.21
C GLU A 99 -0.63 -4.42 -7.10
N GLU A 100 -0.04 -5.58 -7.41
CA GLU A 100 -0.68 -6.88 -7.24
C GLU A 100 -1.06 -7.12 -5.76
N MET A 101 -0.16 -6.79 -4.83
CA MET A 101 -0.45 -6.86 -3.40
C MET A 101 -1.65 -5.98 -3.02
N ARG A 102 -1.68 -4.73 -3.49
CA ARG A 102 -2.80 -3.80 -3.24
C ARG A 102 -4.11 -4.35 -3.79
N LEU A 103 -4.11 -4.88 -5.01
CA LEU A 103 -5.29 -5.46 -5.65
C LEU A 103 -5.81 -6.68 -4.89
N ARG A 104 -4.92 -7.58 -4.44
CA ARG A 104 -5.30 -8.74 -3.62
C ARG A 104 -5.90 -8.31 -2.28
N LEU A 105 -5.33 -7.30 -1.62
CA LEU A 105 -5.91 -6.75 -0.40
C LEU A 105 -7.31 -6.16 -0.65
N LYS A 106 -7.51 -5.47 -1.78
CA LYS A 106 -8.81 -4.89 -2.14
C LYS A 106 -9.86 -5.98 -2.37
N ALA A 107 -9.53 -6.98 -3.18
CA ALA A 107 -10.41 -8.11 -3.44
C ALA A 107 -10.80 -8.84 -2.15
N ASN A 108 -9.83 -9.14 -1.28
CA ASN A 108 -10.10 -9.80 0.00
C ASN A 108 -11.00 -8.96 0.93
N ALA A 109 -10.85 -7.63 0.92
CA ALA A 109 -11.69 -6.73 1.70
C ALA A 109 -13.13 -6.72 1.18
N GLU A 110 -13.31 -6.64 -0.14
CA GLU A 110 -14.61 -6.68 -0.80
C GLU A 110 -15.32 -8.03 -0.58
N GLU A 111 -14.60 -9.14 -0.71
CA GLU A 111 -15.11 -10.49 -0.46
C GLU A 111 -15.57 -10.64 0.99
N LYS A 112 -14.78 -10.15 1.96
CA LYS A 112 -15.14 -10.18 3.37
C LYS A 112 -16.43 -9.40 3.65
N VAL A 113 -16.60 -8.23 3.03
CA VAL A 113 -17.82 -7.43 3.18
C VAL A 113 -19.04 -8.15 2.60
N ALA A 114 -18.88 -8.80 1.45
CA ALA A 114 -19.94 -9.60 0.84
C ALA A 114 -20.32 -10.79 1.74
N PHE A 115 -19.33 -11.51 2.25
CA PHE A 115 -19.53 -12.63 3.17
C PHE A 115 -20.24 -12.21 4.46
N ASP A 116 -19.80 -11.11 5.08
CA ASP A 116 -20.44 -10.59 6.31
C ASP A 116 -21.90 -10.20 6.07
N ARG A 117 -22.24 -9.72 4.86
CA ARG A 117 -23.61 -9.40 4.48
C ARG A 117 -24.44 -10.67 4.30
N GLU A 118 -23.94 -11.64 3.56
CA GLU A 118 -24.64 -12.92 3.33
C GLU A 118 -24.90 -13.65 4.65
N ASN A 119 -23.91 -13.68 5.55
CA ASN A 119 -24.06 -14.29 6.87
C ASN A 119 -25.13 -13.56 7.73
N LYS A 120 -25.19 -12.23 7.69
CA LYS A 120 -26.25 -11.47 8.37
C LYS A 120 -27.64 -11.78 7.82
N GLU A 121 -27.76 -11.87 6.49
CA GLU A 121 -29.02 -12.21 5.83
C GLU A 121 -29.46 -13.64 6.21
N LEU A 122 -28.52 -14.60 6.21
CA LEU A 122 -28.77 -15.98 6.65
C LEU A 122 -29.27 -16.05 8.10
N ILE A 123 -28.56 -15.40 9.03
CA ILE A 123 -28.96 -15.36 10.46
C ILE A 123 -30.34 -14.73 10.62
N SER A 124 -30.63 -13.65 9.89
CA SER A 124 -31.94 -13.00 9.95
C SER A 124 -33.06 -13.92 9.48
N ASN A 125 -32.83 -14.65 8.39
CA ASN A 125 -33.82 -15.58 7.84
C ASN A 125 -34.09 -16.72 8.83
N ILE A 126 -33.03 -17.34 9.37
CA ILE A 126 -33.15 -18.39 10.39
C ILE A 126 -33.91 -17.86 11.62
N SER A 127 -33.61 -16.64 12.08
CA SER A 127 -34.26 -16.04 13.24
C SER A 127 -35.76 -15.82 13.00
N HIS A 128 -36.14 -15.39 11.81
CA HIS A 128 -37.54 -15.23 11.43
C HIS A 128 -38.27 -16.58 11.45
N ASP A 129 -37.66 -17.60 10.84
CA ASP A 129 -38.26 -18.93 10.70
C ASP A 129 -38.38 -19.66 12.05
N LEU A 130 -37.46 -19.43 12.98
CA LEU A 130 -37.53 -19.97 14.35
C LEU A 130 -38.54 -19.21 15.24
N LYS A 131 -38.79 -17.92 14.99
CA LYS A 131 -39.73 -17.12 15.79
C LYS A 131 -41.15 -17.65 15.71
N THR A 132 -41.58 -18.09 14.53
CA THR A 132 -42.93 -18.63 14.29
C THR A 132 -43.25 -19.85 15.16
N PRO A 133 -42.49 -20.97 15.11
CA PRO A 133 -42.77 -22.14 15.94
C PRO A 133 -42.57 -21.84 17.43
N ILE A 134 -41.60 -21.02 17.82
CA ILE A 134 -41.39 -20.64 19.23
C ILE A 134 -42.59 -19.85 19.77
N THR A 135 -43.14 -18.94 18.97
CA THR A 135 -44.33 -18.16 19.36
C THR A 135 -45.55 -19.06 19.51
N ALA A 136 -45.70 -20.06 18.62
CA ALA A 136 -46.76 -21.06 18.74
C ALA A 136 -46.61 -21.89 20.02
N ILE A 137 -45.42 -22.43 20.29
CA ILE A 137 -45.12 -23.19 21.52
C ILE A 137 -45.41 -22.33 22.77
N LYS A 138 -44.95 -21.08 22.77
CA LYS A 138 -45.20 -20.14 23.87
C LYS A 138 -46.70 -19.91 24.07
N GLY A 139 -47.48 -19.71 23.01
CA GLY A 139 -48.93 -19.54 23.09
C GLY A 139 -49.66 -20.79 23.62
N TYR A 140 -49.22 -21.99 23.24
CA TYR A 140 -49.74 -23.23 23.82
C TYR A 140 -49.44 -23.31 25.32
N VAL A 141 -48.22 -23.02 25.75
CA VAL A 141 -47.83 -23.02 27.17
C VAL A 141 -48.62 -21.98 27.98
N GLU A 142 -48.76 -20.75 27.46
CA GLU A 142 -49.56 -19.69 28.11
C GLU A 142 -51.04 -20.10 28.24
N GLY A 143 -51.64 -20.70 27.21
CA GLY A 143 -53.02 -21.19 27.28
C GLY A 143 -53.25 -22.30 28.31
N ILE A 144 -52.26 -23.19 28.50
CA ILE A 144 -52.29 -24.17 29.59
C ILE A 144 -52.21 -23.46 30.95
N MET A 145 -51.27 -22.50 31.10
CA MET A 145 -51.04 -21.79 32.36
C MET A 145 -52.23 -20.92 32.80
N ASP A 146 -52.93 -20.30 31.84
CA ASP A 146 -54.08 -19.43 32.10
C ASP A 146 -55.38 -20.22 32.38
N GLY A 147 -55.34 -21.55 32.37
CA GLY A 147 -56.49 -22.41 32.64
C GLY A 147 -57.48 -22.54 31.47
N VAL A 148 -57.06 -22.21 30.24
CA VAL A 148 -57.89 -22.41 29.04
C VAL A 148 -58.03 -23.90 28.72
N ALA A 149 -57.02 -24.70 29.08
CA ALA A 149 -57.04 -26.16 29.03
C ALA A 149 -57.46 -26.75 30.40
N ASP A 150 -58.68 -26.45 30.81
CA ASP A 150 -59.26 -26.79 32.12
C ASP A 150 -59.88 -28.20 32.20
N THR A 151 -60.10 -28.87 31.07
CA THR A 151 -60.63 -30.25 31.02
C THR A 151 -59.63 -31.23 30.40
N PRO A 152 -59.70 -32.54 30.74
CA PRO A 152 -58.83 -33.56 30.15
C PRO A 152 -58.87 -33.57 28.61
N GLU A 153 -60.05 -33.40 28.01
CA GLU A 153 -60.18 -33.36 26.54
C GLU A 153 -59.59 -32.10 25.90
N ARG A 154 -59.53 -30.97 26.62
CA ARG A 154 -58.91 -29.74 26.12
C ARG A 154 -57.39 -29.76 26.26
N MET A 155 -56.87 -30.36 27.33
CA MET A 155 -55.44 -30.54 27.54
C MET A 155 -54.80 -31.35 26.40
N ASP A 156 -55.46 -32.41 25.93
CA ASP A 156 -54.99 -33.27 24.83
C ASP A 156 -54.85 -32.54 23.47
N ARG A 157 -55.45 -31.35 23.30
CA ARG A 157 -55.25 -30.51 22.09
C ARG A 157 -53.99 -29.63 22.15
N TYR A 158 -53.38 -29.48 23.32
CA TYR A 158 -52.25 -28.58 23.54
C TYR A 158 -50.91 -29.34 23.69
N ILE A 159 -50.93 -30.67 23.76
CA ILE A 159 -49.77 -31.56 23.96
C ILE A 159 -49.66 -32.52 22.78
#